data_AF-A0A3N1MHC0-F1
#
_entry.id   AF-A0A3N1MHC0-F1
#
_cell.length_a   1.000
_cell.length_b   1.000
_cell.length_c   1.000
_cell.angle_alpha   90.00
_cell.angle_beta   90.00
_cell.angle_gamma   90.00
#
_symmetry.space_group_name_H-M   'P 1'
#
loop_
_entity.id
_entity.type
_entity.pdbx_description
1 polymer ?
#
loop_
_entity_poly.entity_id
_entity_poly.type
_entity_poly.pdbx_seq_one_letter_code
_entity_poly.pdbx_strand_id
1 'polypeptide(L)'
;MTSPSDAPVLIVGGRGFVGSAAVRGLLAEGRPVAVFGPASPVPLPDGAREIVGSIERPDEIAAALAATGARQVVSFAAFSAGAVGLARSGDGDPEGAFAVNVLGFRRLLEACAEAGVRRVVWTSSTVVFGAAEDPESRVAEDAPRRPVQVYGLTKVLAEDVARWFGRVRGLETVALRIPLMIGPGLWYDGAAAVLKRMIAAAARGEDFAAEVPAGRFDAMHVDDLARLIGRTLDAPKGLADTYNLAGYTTSYGEIAATLAAIVPGWQAPLTEVPPAVFYPLQDQRRIEADIGLDLAHDLRSTLADMLNERTPTP
;
A
#
# COMPACT_ATOMS: atom_id res chain seq x y z
N MET A 1 -29.35 -4.44 18.13
CA MET A 1 -29.12 -4.29 16.68
C MET A 1 -28.29 -3.04 16.51
N THR A 2 -27.01 -3.19 16.15
CA THR A 2 -26.17 -2.04 15.78
C THR A 2 -26.77 -1.40 14.52
N SER A 3 -26.83 -0.07 14.49
CA SER A 3 -27.19 0.67 13.28
C SER A 3 -26.22 0.26 12.16
N PRO A 4 -26.64 0.23 10.87
CA PRO A 4 -25.71 0.05 9.75
C PRO A 4 -24.54 1.05 9.73
N SER A 5 -24.65 2.18 10.46
CA SER A 5 -23.59 3.17 10.67
C SER A 5 -22.51 2.76 11.69
N ASP A 6 -22.76 1.74 12.52
CA ASP A 6 -21.87 1.34 13.62
C ASP A 6 -21.03 0.11 13.28
N ALA A 7 -21.29 -0.53 12.13
CA ALA A 7 -20.52 -1.69 11.70
C ALA A 7 -19.10 -1.24 11.29
N PRO A 8 -18.05 -1.86 11.85
CA PRO A 8 -16.69 -1.42 11.55
C PRO A 8 -16.29 -1.76 10.12
N VAL A 9 -15.35 -0.98 9.60
CA VAL A 9 -14.55 -1.37 8.44
C VAL A 9 -13.59 -2.47 8.90
N LEU A 10 -13.64 -3.63 8.25
CA LEU A 10 -12.69 -4.71 8.53
C LEU A 10 -11.43 -4.51 7.69
N ILE A 11 -10.29 -4.32 8.36
CA ILE A 11 -9.00 -4.11 7.71
C ILE A 11 -8.14 -5.37 7.85
N VAL A 12 -7.86 -6.03 6.73
CA VAL A 12 -6.94 -7.17 6.67
C VAL A 12 -5.52 -6.65 6.45
N GLY A 13 -4.58 -7.01 7.34
CA GLY A 13 -3.21 -6.48 7.29
C GLY A 13 -3.06 -5.07 7.86
N GLY A 14 -3.95 -4.65 8.76
CA GLY A 14 -3.94 -3.32 9.39
C GLY A 14 -2.75 -3.02 10.33
N ARG A 15 -1.90 -4.02 10.62
CA ARG A 15 -0.68 -3.85 11.43
C ARG A 15 0.58 -3.59 10.58
N GLY A 16 0.49 -3.60 9.25
CA GLY A 16 1.58 -3.23 8.35
C GLY A 16 1.79 -1.71 8.27
N PHE A 17 2.85 -1.26 7.57
CA PHE A 17 3.13 0.17 7.36
C PHE A 17 1.90 0.92 6.82
N VAL A 18 1.45 0.53 5.62
CA VAL A 18 0.27 1.13 4.96
C VAL A 18 -1.02 0.88 5.75
N GLY A 19 -1.21 -0.35 6.23
CA GLY A 19 -2.41 -0.73 6.96
C GLY A 19 -2.61 0.09 8.24
N SER A 20 -1.54 0.37 8.97
CA SER A 20 -1.61 1.14 10.21
C SER A 20 -2.00 2.60 9.97
N ALA A 21 -1.55 3.20 8.86
CA ALA A 21 -1.95 4.53 8.45
C ALA A 21 -3.44 4.57 8.08
N ALA A 22 -3.93 3.57 7.35
CA ALA A 22 -5.36 3.45 7.05
C ALA A 22 -6.22 3.26 8.31
N VAL A 23 -5.76 2.46 9.29
CA VAL A 23 -6.43 2.33 10.58
C VAL A 23 -6.51 3.70 11.29
N ARG A 24 -5.38 4.42 11.41
CA ARG A 24 -5.35 5.75 12.03
C ARG A 24 -6.26 6.75 11.32
N GLY A 25 -6.20 6.81 10.00
CA GLY A 25 -7.01 7.71 9.19
C GLY A 25 -8.51 7.47 9.37
N LEU A 26 -8.96 6.22 9.26
CA LEU A 26 -10.37 5.88 9.40
C LEU A 26 -10.89 6.12 10.83
N LEU A 27 -10.08 5.84 11.86
CA LEU A 27 -10.42 6.17 13.25
C LEU A 27 -10.51 7.68 13.48
N ALA A 28 -9.61 8.47 12.88
CA ALA A 28 -9.64 9.93 12.96
C ALA A 28 -10.89 10.54 12.30
N GLU A 29 -11.45 9.87 11.29
CA GLU A 29 -12.75 10.18 10.70
C GLU A 29 -13.95 9.75 11.57
N GLY A 30 -13.69 9.14 12.74
CA GLY A 30 -14.73 8.64 13.65
C GLY A 30 -15.35 7.31 13.23
N ARG A 31 -14.74 6.57 12.29
CA ARG A 31 -15.24 5.27 11.86
C ARG A 31 -14.80 4.16 12.81
N PRO A 32 -15.69 3.22 13.17
CA PRO A 32 -15.29 2.01 13.86
C PRO A 32 -14.38 1.15 12.95
N VAL A 33 -13.29 0.63 13.49
CA VAL A 33 -12.32 -0.20 12.76
C VAL A 33 -12.08 -1.51 13.49
N ALA A 34 -12.10 -2.61 12.75
CA ALA A 34 -11.64 -3.91 13.21
C ALA A 34 -10.47 -4.37 12.34
N VAL A 35 -9.40 -4.89 12.95
CA VAL A 35 -8.22 -5.36 12.23
C VAL A 35 -8.13 -6.88 12.32
N PHE A 36 -8.05 -7.52 11.16
CA PHE A 36 -7.87 -8.97 11.02
C PHE A 36 -6.49 -9.30 10.47
N GLY A 37 -5.80 -10.24 11.09
CA GLY A 37 -4.48 -10.68 10.64
C GLY A 37 -3.72 -11.45 11.70
N PRO A 38 -2.49 -11.90 11.38
CA PRO A 38 -1.69 -12.67 12.32
C PRO A 38 -1.36 -11.83 13.55
N ALA A 39 -1.11 -12.51 14.68
CA ALA A 39 -0.60 -11.87 15.88
C ALA A 39 0.70 -11.13 15.55
N SER A 40 0.84 -9.90 16.06
CA SER A 40 2.01 -9.08 15.81
C SER A 40 2.32 -8.23 17.05
N PRO A 41 3.62 -8.02 17.35
CA PRO A 41 4.04 -7.19 18.48
C PRO A 41 3.84 -5.69 18.24
N VAL A 42 3.62 -5.25 16.99
CA VAL A 42 3.41 -3.85 16.64
C VAL A 42 2.03 -3.42 17.13
N PRO A 43 1.88 -2.51 18.11
CA PRO A 43 0.59 -2.18 18.70
C PRO A 43 -0.39 -1.62 17.66
N LEU A 44 -1.69 -1.90 17.86
CA LEU A 44 -2.73 -1.24 17.08
C LEU A 44 -2.95 0.18 17.57
N PRO A 45 -3.34 1.11 16.69
CA PRO A 45 -3.86 2.40 17.12
C PRO A 45 -5.04 2.25 18.10
N ASP A 46 -5.09 3.13 19.10
CA ASP A 46 -6.17 3.16 20.10
C ASP A 46 -7.54 3.25 19.42
N GLY A 47 -8.50 2.45 19.89
CA GLY A 47 -9.86 2.39 19.34
C GLY A 47 -10.07 1.35 18.24
N ALA A 48 -9.02 0.77 17.67
CA ALA A 48 -9.16 -0.38 16.77
C ALA A 48 -9.44 -1.68 17.56
N ARG A 49 -10.39 -2.49 17.09
CA ARG A 49 -10.63 -3.84 17.61
C ARG A 49 -9.72 -4.85 16.93
N GLU A 50 -8.99 -5.65 17.70
CA GLU A 50 -8.20 -6.76 17.15
C GLU A 50 -9.02 -8.04 16.95
N ILE A 51 -8.76 -8.73 15.84
CA ILE A 51 -9.17 -10.11 15.59
C ILE A 51 -7.96 -10.88 15.03
N VAL A 52 -7.37 -11.74 15.85
CA VAL A 52 -6.23 -12.57 15.44
C VAL A 52 -6.73 -13.71 14.54
N GLY A 53 -6.05 -13.92 13.42
CA GLY A 53 -6.28 -15.06 12.52
C GLY A 53 -5.43 -14.97 11.25
N SER A 54 -5.71 -15.83 10.29
CA SER A 54 -4.99 -15.90 9.02
C SER A 54 -5.94 -15.83 7.83
N ILE A 55 -5.53 -15.07 6.81
CA ILE A 55 -6.21 -15.03 5.52
C ILE A 55 -6.11 -16.38 4.76
N GLU A 56 -5.26 -17.29 5.23
CA GLU A 56 -5.16 -18.64 4.67
C GLU A 56 -6.23 -19.59 5.22
N ARG A 57 -6.98 -19.16 6.25
CA ARG A 57 -7.95 -19.96 7.01
C ARG A 57 -9.37 -19.43 6.77
N PRO A 58 -10.15 -20.04 5.86
CA PRO A 58 -11.49 -19.56 5.50
C PRO A 58 -12.45 -19.44 6.69
N ASP A 59 -12.35 -20.39 7.63
CA ASP A 59 -13.11 -20.43 8.88
C ASP A 59 -12.87 -19.20 9.75
N GLU A 60 -11.62 -18.75 9.86
CA GLU A 60 -11.23 -17.58 10.66
C GLU A 60 -11.68 -16.27 9.99
N ILE A 61 -11.61 -16.18 8.65
CA ILE A 61 -12.13 -15.03 7.90
C ILE A 61 -13.64 -14.90 8.10
N ALA A 62 -14.38 -16.01 7.95
CA ALA A 62 -15.83 -16.03 8.12
C ALA A 62 -16.21 -15.65 9.56
N ALA A 63 -15.49 -16.15 10.56
CA ALA A 63 -15.69 -15.78 11.96
C ALA A 63 -15.43 -14.29 12.21
N ALA A 64 -14.38 -13.70 11.62
CA ALA A 64 -14.07 -12.27 11.74
C ALA A 64 -15.19 -11.39 11.12
N LEU A 65 -15.68 -11.76 9.93
CA LEU A 65 -16.80 -11.07 9.28
C LEU A 65 -18.09 -11.18 10.10
N ALA A 66 -18.41 -12.37 10.63
CA ALA A 66 -19.59 -12.59 11.46
C ALA A 66 -19.52 -11.81 12.80
N ALA A 67 -18.35 -11.80 13.45
CA ALA A 67 -18.14 -11.13 14.73
C ALA A 67 -18.17 -9.59 14.64
N THR A 68 -18.00 -9.04 13.44
CA THR A 68 -17.99 -7.60 13.18
C THR A 68 -19.25 -7.11 12.49
N GLY A 69 -19.91 -7.97 11.69
CA GLY A 69 -20.98 -7.54 10.79
C GLY A 69 -20.50 -6.59 9.69
N ALA A 70 -19.19 -6.57 9.40
CA ALA A 70 -18.57 -5.62 8.49
C ALA A 70 -19.20 -5.71 7.09
N ARG A 71 -19.52 -4.55 6.51
CA ARG A 71 -20.05 -4.43 5.13
C ARG A 71 -19.06 -3.80 4.16
N GLN A 72 -17.90 -3.40 4.66
CA GLN A 72 -16.80 -2.80 3.94
C GLN A 72 -15.52 -3.46 4.43
N VAL A 73 -14.67 -3.87 3.50
CA VAL A 73 -13.39 -4.52 3.80
C VAL A 73 -12.28 -3.76 3.09
N VAL A 74 -11.17 -3.54 3.80
CA VAL A 74 -9.92 -3.06 3.20
C VAL A 74 -8.86 -4.15 3.35
N SER A 75 -8.14 -4.49 2.29
CA SER A 75 -7.08 -5.51 2.35
C SER A 75 -5.73 -4.96 1.91
N PHE A 76 -4.77 -5.02 2.84
CA PHE A 76 -3.34 -4.79 2.64
C PHE A 76 -2.53 -6.08 2.73
N ALA A 77 -3.20 -7.24 2.86
CA ALA A 77 -2.52 -8.52 3.03
C ALA A 77 -1.55 -8.77 1.87
N ALA A 78 -0.30 -8.98 2.23
CA ALA A 78 0.74 -9.43 1.33
C ALA A 78 1.74 -10.26 2.13
N PHE A 79 2.26 -11.32 1.52
CA PHE A 79 3.31 -12.14 2.08
C PHE A 79 4.59 -11.31 2.27
N SER A 80 5.17 -11.38 3.47
CA SER A 80 6.43 -10.72 3.81
C SER A 80 7.25 -11.63 4.70
N ALA A 81 8.50 -11.90 4.31
CA ALA A 81 9.47 -12.63 5.11
C ALA A 81 10.35 -11.63 5.87
N GLY A 82 9.84 -11.11 6.98
CA GLY A 82 10.53 -10.08 7.76
C GLY A 82 10.58 -8.73 7.04
N ALA A 83 11.73 -8.06 7.10
CA ALA A 83 11.89 -6.68 6.64
C ALA A 83 12.48 -6.53 5.22
N VAL A 84 12.77 -7.63 4.52
CA VAL A 84 13.50 -7.62 3.23
C VAL A 84 12.70 -7.04 2.04
N GLY A 85 11.43 -6.68 2.27
CA GLY A 85 10.51 -6.14 1.27
C GLY A 85 9.74 -7.24 0.52
N LEU A 86 8.59 -6.86 -0.05
CA LEU A 86 7.61 -7.78 -0.63
C LEU A 86 8.14 -8.54 -1.85
N ALA A 87 8.88 -7.85 -2.73
CA ALA A 87 9.54 -8.44 -3.89
C ALA A 87 10.49 -9.59 -3.51
N ARG A 88 11.48 -9.28 -2.66
CA ARG A 88 12.47 -10.27 -2.19
C ARG A 88 11.84 -11.37 -1.36
N SER A 89 10.80 -11.05 -0.57
CA SER A 89 10.03 -12.06 0.17
C SER A 89 9.39 -13.06 -0.79
N GLY A 90 8.72 -12.56 -1.84
CA GLY A 90 8.05 -13.42 -2.81
C GLY A 90 9.00 -14.25 -3.65
N ASP A 91 10.13 -13.71 -4.09
CA ASP A 91 11.12 -14.48 -4.84
C ASP A 91 11.84 -15.51 -3.95
N GLY A 92 11.99 -15.21 -2.65
CA GLY A 92 12.59 -16.12 -1.66
C GLY A 92 11.67 -17.26 -1.20
N ASP A 93 10.36 -17.03 -1.17
CA ASP A 93 9.34 -18.04 -0.89
C ASP A 93 8.11 -17.84 -1.79
N PRO A 94 8.15 -18.37 -3.02
CA PRO A 94 7.04 -18.25 -3.94
C PRO A 94 5.76 -18.93 -3.43
N GLU A 95 5.87 -20.11 -2.81
CA GLU A 95 4.70 -20.84 -2.32
C GLU A 95 3.95 -20.01 -1.27
N GLY A 96 4.66 -19.44 -0.29
CA GLY A 96 4.08 -18.52 0.70
C GLY A 96 3.44 -17.28 0.07
N ALA A 97 4.08 -16.71 -0.97
CA ALA A 97 3.51 -15.59 -1.70
C ALA A 97 2.21 -15.93 -2.42
N PHE A 98 2.13 -17.08 -3.11
CA PHE A 98 0.90 -17.54 -3.76
C PHE A 98 -0.19 -17.89 -2.73
N ALA A 99 0.18 -18.55 -1.63
CA ALA A 99 -0.73 -18.96 -0.57
C ALA A 99 -1.45 -17.75 0.07
N VAL A 100 -0.72 -16.66 0.35
CA VAL A 100 -1.28 -15.44 0.96
C VAL A 100 -1.91 -14.52 -0.09
N ASN A 101 -1.14 -14.13 -1.11
CA ASN A 101 -1.52 -13.03 -2.01
C ASN A 101 -2.62 -13.43 -3.01
N VAL A 102 -2.68 -14.71 -3.39
CA VAL A 102 -3.64 -15.21 -4.38
C VAL A 102 -4.70 -16.08 -3.71
N LEU A 103 -4.31 -17.19 -3.08
CA LEU A 103 -5.29 -18.11 -2.48
C LEU A 103 -5.97 -17.51 -1.26
N GLY A 104 -5.21 -16.86 -0.38
CA GLY A 104 -5.73 -16.13 0.77
C GLY A 104 -6.69 -15.03 0.34
N PHE A 105 -6.27 -14.19 -0.61
CA PHE A 105 -7.15 -13.14 -1.15
C PHE A 105 -8.43 -13.71 -1.79
N ARG A 106 -8.34 -14.81 -2.56
CA ARG A 106 -9.53 -15.52 -3.09
C ARG A 106 -10.48 -15.96 -1.98
N ARG A 107 -9.94 -16.54 -0.89
CA ARG A 107 -10.73 -16.97 0.28
C ARG A 107 -11.41 -15.78 0.95
N LEU A 108 -10.71 -14.65 1.07
CA LEU A 108 -11.29 -13.40 1.57
C LEU A 108 -12.48 -12.94 0.71
N LEU A 109 -12.33 -12.92 -0.62
CA LEU A 109 -13.41 -12.49 -1.51
C LEU A 109 -14.62 -13.43 -1.46
N GLU A 110 -14.41 -14.74 -1.34
CA GLU A 110 -15.52 -15.69 -1.15
C GLU A 110 -16.28 -15.42 0.15
N ALA A 111 -15.57 -15.31 1.28
CA ALA A 111 -16.19 -15.02 2.57
C ALA A 111 -16.89 -13.65 2.57
N CYS A 112 -16.32 -12.65 1.90
CA CYS A 112 -16.96 -11.34 1.72
C CYS A 112 -18.28 -11.45 0.95
N ALA A 113 -18.29 -12.19 -0.16
CA ALA A 113 -19.49 -12.40 -0.96
C ALA A 113 -20.58 -13.13 -0.16
N GLU A 114 -20.22 -14.18 0.58
CA GLU A 114 -21.14 -14.95 1.43
C GLU A 114 -21.71 -14.12 2.59
N ALA A 115 -20.89 -13.26 3.21
CA ALA A 115 -21.30 -12.37 4.30
C ALA A 115 -22.09 -11.13 3.82
N GLY A 116 -22.23 -10.93 2.51
CA GLY A 116 -22.90 -9.76 1.95
C GLY A 116 -22.12 -8.45 2.19
N VAL A 117 -20.79 -8.51 2.15
CA VAL A 117 -19.93 -7.32 2.06
C VAL A 117 -20.25 -6.59 0.76
N ARG A 118 -20.36 -5.25 0.84
CA ARG A 118 -20.75 -4.41 -0.29
C ARG A 118 -19.55 -4.06 -1.15
N ARG A 119 -18.40 -3.79 -0.53
CA ARG A 119 -17.18 -3.33 -1.20
C ARG A 119 -15.93 -3.88 -0.52
N VAL A 120 -14.97 -4.33 -1.34
CA VAL A 120 -13.60 -4.65 -0.92
C VAL A 120 -12.64 -3.69 -1.62
N VAL A 121 -12.01 -2.80 -0.86
CA VAL A 121 -10.90 -1.98 -1.36
C VAL A 121 -9.60 -2.69 -1.04
N TRP A 122 -8.67 -2.80 -1.98
CA TRP A 122 -7.44 -3.54 -1.72
C TRP A 122 -6.27 -2.97 -2.50
N THR A 123 -5.06 -3.17 -1.98
CA THR A 123 -3.86 -2.68 -2.64
C THR A 123 -3.31 -3.71 -3.63
N SER A 124 -3.43 -3.38 -4.91
CA SER A 124 -2.54 -3.90 -5.96
C SER A 124 -1.21 -3.12 -5.91
N SER A 125 -0.40 -3.14 -6.96
CA SER A 125 0.86 -2.41 -7.00
C SER A 125 1.23 -2.04 -8.43
N THR A 126 1.98 -0.96 -8.61
CA THR A 126 2.53 -0.54 -9.92
C THR A 126 3.46 -1.58 -10.54
N VAL A 127 4.02 -2.51 -9.74
CA VAL A 127 4.93 -3.55 -10.25
C VAL A 127 4.25 -4.55 -11.21
N VAL A 128 2.92 -4.52 -11.32
CA VAL A 128 2.16 -5.37 -12.27
C VAL A 128 2.54 -5.08 -13.73
N PHE A 129 3.00 -3.87 -14.04
CA PHE A 129 3.37 -3.49 -15.40
C PHE A 129 4.72 -4.04 -15.84
N GLY A 130 5.62 -4.35 -14.89
CA GLY A 130 6.97 -4.80 -15.20
C GLY A 130 7.88 -3.70 -15.74
N ALA A 131 8.89 -4.12 -16.52
CA ALA A 131 9.88 -3.21 -17.08
C ALA A 131 9.28 -2.32 -18.18
N ALA A 132 9.52 -1.01 -18.09
CA ALA A 132 9.22 -0.04 -19.13
C ALA A 132 10.32 0.01 -20.19
N GLU A 133 9.94 0.30 -21.43
CA GLU A 133 10.88 0.58 -22.52
C GLU A 133 11.42 2.02 -22.42
N ASP A 134 10.59 2.95 -21.92
CA ASP A 134 10.92 4.36 -21.68
C ASP A 134 10.65 4.70 -20.20
N PRO A 135 11.66 5.15 -19.42
CA PRO A 135 11.50 5.49 -18.01
C PRO A 135 10.55 6.67 -17.75
N GLU A 136 10.30 7.54 -18.73
CA GLU A 136 9.39 8.69 -18.58
C GLU A 136 7.96 8.39 -19.07
N SER A 137 7.74 7.19 -19.62
CA SER A 137 6.41 6.77 -20.07
C SER A 137 5.43 6.65 -18.90
N ARG A 138 4.22 7.17 -19.11
CA ARG A 138 3.08 7.01 -18.19
C ARG A 138 2.12 5.96 -18.72
N VAL A 139 1.79 4.96 -17.89
CA VAL A 139 0.87 3.89 -18.26
C VAL A 139 -0.51 4.07 -17.64
N ALA A 140 -1.54 3.85 -18.44
CA ALA A 140 -2.93 3.79 -18.01
C ALA A 140 -3.30 2.38 -17.50
N GLU A 141 -4.47 2.23 -16.87
CA GLU A 141 -4.85 0.97 -16.20
C GLU A 141 -4.98 -0.24 -17.15
N ASP A 142 -5.25 0.01 -18.42
CA ASP A 142 -5.45 -0.99 -19.49
C ASP A 142 -4.15 -1.42 -20.17
N ALA A 143 -3.01 -0.82 -19.81
CA ALA A 143 -1.71 -1.22 -20.34
C ALA A 143 -1.39 -2.68 -19.98
N PRO A 144 -0.62 -3.40 -20.84
CA PRO A 144 -0.26 -4.79 -20.59
C PRO A 144 0.46 -4.97 -19.25
N ARG A 145 0.01 -5.96 -18.48
CA ARG A 145 0.67 -6.38 -17.23
C ARG A 145 1.75 -7.41 -17.55
N ARG A 146 3.02 -7.08 -17.28
CA ARG A 146 4.19 -7.92 -17.59
C ARG A 146 5.10 -8.08 -16.36
N PRO A 147 4.60 -8.62 -15.24
CA PRO A 147 5.37 -8.67 -14.00
C PRO A 147 6.67 -9.47 -14.16
N VAL A 148 7.74 -8.98 -13.54
CA VAL A 148 9.10 -9.56 -13.64
C VAL A 148 9.57 -10.24 -12.35
N GLN A 149 8.71 -10.24 -11.31
CA GLN A 149 8.98 -10.81 -9.98
C GLN A 149 7.75 -11.55 -9.47
N VAL A 150 7.93 -12.49 -8.54
CA VAL A 150 6.84 -13.30 -7.98
C VAL A 150 5.79 -12.41 -7.31
N TYR A 151 6.20 -11.41 -6.54
CA TYR A 151 5.27 -10.46 -5.92
C TYR A 151 4.36 -9.79 -6.97
N GLY A 152 4.94 -9.28 -8.06
CA GLY A 152 4.17 -8.66 -9.15
C GLY A 152 3.22 -9.65 -9.83
N LEU A 153 3.67 -10.88 -10.07
CA LEU A 153 2.83 -11.94 -10.63
C LEU A 153 1.62 -12.23 -9.74
N THR A 154 1.83 -12.36 -8.42
CA THR A 154 0.73 -12.60 -7.49
C THR A 154 -0.27 -11.44 -7.45
N LYS A 155 0.16 -10.19 -7.64
CA LYS A 155 -0.76 -9.03 -7.74
C LYS A 155 -1.57 -9.04 -9.04
N VAL A 156 -0.98 -9.42 -10.17
CA VAL A 156 -1.72 -9.61 -11.43
C VAL A 156 -2.81 -10.67 -11.26
N LEU A 157 -2.47 -11.81 -10.66
CA LEU A 157 -3.43 -12.88 -10.41
C LEU A 157 -4.52 -12.45 -9.43
N ALA A 158 -4.18 -11.69 -8.39
CA ALA A 158 -5.17 -11.13 -7.46
C ALA A 158 -6.15 -10.17 -8.15
N GLU A 159 -5.69 -9.34 -9.10
CA GLU A 159 -6.57 -8.49 -9.92
C GLU A 159 -7.55 -9.31 -10.76
N ASP A 160 -7.07 -10.42 -11.35
CA ASP A 160 -7.92 -11.28 -12.18
C ASP A 160 -8.94 -12.06 -11.34
N VAL A 161 -8.56 -12.50 -10.14
CA VAL A 161 -9.46 -13.09 -9.15
C VAL A 161 -10.51 -12.06 -8.70
N ALA A 162 -10.11 -10.83 -8.36
CA ALA A 162 -11.05 -9.77 -7.97
C ALA A 162 -12.10 -9.50 -9.06
N ARG A 163 -11.64 -9.32 -10.30
CA ARG A 163 -12.52 -9.10 -11.46
C ARG A 163 -13.46 -10.28 -11.70
N TRP A 164 -12.99 -11.50 -11.50
CA TRP A 164 -13.83 -12.70 -11.58
C TRP A 164 -14.96 -12.66 -10.54
N PHE A 165 -14.65 -12.35 -9.28
CA PHE A 165 -15.63 -12.23 -8.21
C PHE A 165 -16.65 -11.11 -8.46
N GLY A 166 -16.21 -9.96 -8.98
CA GLY A 166 -17.11 -8.89 -9.42
C GLY A 166 -18.15 -9.38 -10.43
N ARG A 167 -17.72 -10.15 -11.44
CA ARG A 167 -18.62 -10.68 -12.46
C ARG A 167 -19.56 -11.77 -11.97
N VAL A 168 -19.08 -12.73 -11.16
CA VAL A 168 -19.85 -13.95 -10.85
C VAL A 168 -20.55 -13.91 -9.50
N ARG A 169 -20.16 -13.01 -8.59
CA ARG A 169 -20.79 -12.82 -7.27
C ARG A 169 -21.38 -11.42 -7.08
N GLY A 170 -21.12 -10.48 -8.00
CA GLY A 170 -21.57 -9.10 -7.85
C GLY A 170 -20.88 -8.34 -6.70
N LEU A 171 -19.74 -8.85 -6.22
CA LEU A 171 -18.95 -8.22 -5.17
C LEU A 171 -18.15 -7.06 -5.76
N GLU A 172 -18.41 -5.83 -5.30
CA GLU A 172 -17.65 -4.67 -5.77
C GLU A 172 -16.23 -4.73 -5.19
N THR A 173 -15.23 -4.84 -6.07
CA THR A 173 -13.81 -4.85 -5.69
C THR A 173 -13.09 -3.68 -6.33
N VAL A 174 -12.34 -2.91 -5.56
CA VAL A 174 -11.57 -1.77 -6.05
C VAL A 174 -10.09 -1.98 -5.75
N ALA A 175 -9.30 -2.23 -6.79
CA ALA A 175 -7.87 -2.39 -6.69
C ALA A 175 -7.16 -1.03 -6.82
N LEU A 176 -6.35 -0.66 -5.83
CA LEU A 176 -5.49 0.52 -5.89
C LEU A 176 -4.06 0.06 -6.19
N ARG A 177 -3.53 0.38 -7.38
CA ARG A 177 -2.12 0.11 -7.73
C ARG A 177 -1.24 1.18 -7.11
N ILE A 178 -0.83 0.92 -5.87
CA ILE A 178 -0.02 1.86 -5.09
C ILE A 178 1.43 1.91 -5.62
N PRO A 179 2.04 3.10 -5.71
CA PRO A 179 3.46 3.29 -6.03
C PRO A 179 4.33 3.05 -4.79
N LEU A 180 5.53 3.64 -4.72
CA LEU A 180 6.32 3.58 -3.50
C LEU A 180 5.62 4.36 -2.37
N MET A 181 5.20 3.67 -1.33
CA MET A 181 4.61 4.31 -0.14
C MET A 181 5.71 4.82 0.78
N ILE A 182 5.58 6.08 1.19
CA ILE A 182 6.54 6.77 2.06
C ILE A 182 5.80 7.62 3.09
N GLY A 183 6.48 8.02 4.15
CA GLY A 183 5.91 8.74 5.29
C GLY A 183 6.31 8.13 6.65
N PRO A 184 5.87 8.73 7.76
CA PRO A 184 6.23 8.27 9.11
C PRO A 184 5.84 6.82 9.39
N GLY A 185 6.72 6.08 10.04
CA GLY A 185 6.55 4.68 10.42
C GLY A 185 7.11 3.69 9.40
N LEU A 186 7.85 4.16 8.39
CA LEU A 186 8.42 3.34 7.33
C LEU A 186 9.51 2.41 7.86
N TRP A 187 9.18 1.13 8.02
CA TRP A 187 10.09 0.14 8.63
C TRP A 187 10.78 -0.82 7.64
N TYR A 188 10.20 -1.09 6.46
CA TYR A 188 10.71 -2.13 5.56
C TYR A 188 11.89 -1.66 4.69
N ASP A 189 12.85 -2.56 4.42
CA ASP A 189 14.14 -2.30 3.76
C ASP A 189 14.18 -2.67 2.26
N GLY A 190 13.03 -2.85 1.62
CA GLY A 190 12.94 -3.19 0.19
C GLY A 190 13.35 -2.03 -0.74
N ALA A 191 12.44 -1.62 -1.63
CA ALA A 191 12.66 -0.47 -2.52
C ALA A 191 12.97 0.85 -1.79
N ALA A 192 12.70 0.93 -0.47
CA ALA A 192 12.89 2.13 0.35
C ALA A 192 14.18 2.13 1.21
N ALA A 193 15.04 1.09 1.17
CA ALA A 193 16.19 1.01 2.08
C ALA A 193 17.15 2.21 1.98
N VAL A 194 17.49 2.62 0.75
CA VAL A 194 18.42 3.74 0.55
C VAL A 194 17.79 5.06 1.00
N LEU A 195 16.51 5.26 0.70
CA LEU A 195 15.74 6.41 1.19
C LEU A 195 15.73 6.48 2.72
N LYS A 196 15.42 5.37 3.41
CA LYS A 196 15.38 5.30 4.88
C LYS A 196 16.74 5.67 5.50
N ARG A 197 17.84 5.12 4.95
CA ARG A 197 19.19 5.44 5.41
C ARG A 197 19.55 6.90 5.18
N MET A 198 19.16 7.46 4.04
CA MET A 198 19.41 8.86 3.69
C MET A 198 18.67 9.81 4.64
N ILE A 199 17.38 9.56 4.91
CA ILE A 199 16.59 10.36 5.86
C ILE A 199 17.15 10.24 7.27
N ALA A 200 17.54 9.03 7.71
CA ALA A 200 18.13 8.84 9.04
C ALA A 200 19.47 9.58 9.20
N ALA A 201 20.29 9.64 8.15
CA ALA A 201 21.54 10.41 8.16
C ALA A 201 21.24 11.92 8.23
N ALA A 202 20.29 12.42 7.43
CA ALA A 202 19.85 13.82 7.48
C ALA A 202 19.30 14.21 8.86
N ALA A 203 18.49 13.35 9.49
CA ALA A 203 17.96 13.57 10.84
C ALA A 203 19.05 13.67 11.91
N ARG A 204 20.19 13.00 11.72
CA ARG A 204 21.36 13.09 12.61
C ARG A 204 22.34 14.20 12.22
N GLY A 205 22.10 14.90 11.11
CA GLY A 205 23.06 15.87 10.56
C GLY A 205 24.36 15.22 10.04
N GLU A 206 24.32 13.93 9.71
CA GLU A 206 25.45 13.16 9.18
C GLU A 206 25.38 13.14 7.65
N ASP A 207 26.45 13.53 6.97
CA ASP A 207 26.52 13.44 5.51
C ASP A 207 26.30 11.99 5.02
N PHE A 208 25.71 11.85 3.84
CA PHE A 208 25.30 10.57 3.28
C PHE A 208 25.94 10.30 1.93
N ALA A 209 26.51 9.12 1.71
CA ALA A 209 26.99 8.73 0.38
C ALA A 209 26.47 7.33 0.03
N ALA A 210 25.95 7.17 -1.19
CA ALA A 210 25.50 5.88 -1.68
C ALA A 210 25.40 5.84 -3.21
N GLU A 211 25.46 4.63 -3.74
CA GLU A 211 24.90 4.34 -5.06
C GLU A 211 23.37 4.30 -4.99
N VAL A 212 22.72 4.93 -5.96
CA VAL A 212 21.26 5.00 -6.07
C VAL A 212 20.81 4.58 -7.46
N PRO A 213 19.66 3.91 -7.59
CA PRO A 213 19.07 3.66 -8.89
C PRO A 213 18.80 4.97 -9.65
N ALA A 214 19.24 5.04 -10.90
CA ALA A 214 18.94 6.12 -11.83
C ALA A 214 17.45 6.14 -12.22
N GLY A 215 16.97 7.32 -12.63
CA GLY A 215 15.61 7.49 -13.14
C GLY A 215 14.60 7.96 -12.10
N ARG A 216 13.42 8.33 -12.60
CA ARG A 216 12.30 8.82 -11.79
C ARG A 216 11.39 7.67 -11.41
N PHE A 217 10.68 7.83 -10.30
CA PHE A 217 9.65 6.91 -9.83
C PHE A 217 8.52 7.68 -9.15
N ASP A 218 7.34 7.09 -9.14
CA ASP A 218 6.21 7.62 -8.38
C ASP A 218 6.28 7.21 -6.91
N ALA A 219 5.90 8.13 -6.05
CA ALA A 219 5.81 7.94 -4.62
C ALA A 219 4.61 8.69 -4.03
N MET A 220 4.07 8.19 -2.92
CA MET A 220 2.90 8.78 -2.28
C MET A 220 3.01 8.70 -0.77
N HIS A 221 2.56 9.76 -0.10
CA HIS A 221 2.50 9.77 1.35
C HIS A 221 1.44 8.79 1.84
N VAL A 222 1.78 8.01 2.88
CA VAL A 222 0.93 6.94 3.39
C VAL A 222 -0.43 7.45 3.92
N ASP A 223 -0.46 8.66 4.47
CA ASP A 223 -1.69 9.28 4.96
C ASP A 223 -2.59 9.81 3.83
N ASP A 224 -2.03 10.15 2.65
CA ASP A 224 -2.85 10.47 1.47
C ASP A 224 -3.57 9.23 0.96
N LEU A 225 -2.89 8.08 0.95
CA LEU A 225 -3.54 6.81 0.64
C LEU A 225 -4.62 6.46 1.68
N ALA A 226 -4.38 6.72 2.97
CA ALA A 226 -5.38 6.48 4.02
C ALA A 226 -6.67 7.30 3.78
N ARG A 227 -6.53 8.60 3.49
CA ARG A 227 -7.67 9.47 3.12
C ARG A 227 -8.38 8.99 1.85
N LEU A 228 -7.61 8.62 0.83
CA LEU A 228 -8.16 8.10 -0.41
C LEU A 228 -8.95 6.81 -0.20
N ILE A 229 -8.52 5.93 0.72
CA ILE A 229 -9.25 4.72 1.07
C ILE A 229 -10.60 5.05 1.71
N GLY A 230 -10.67 6.01 2.64
CA GLY A 230 -11.93 6.49 3.21
C GLY A 230 -12.90 6.98 2.13
N ARG A 231 -12.40 7.82 1.20
CA ARG A 231 -13.19 8.29 0.05
C ARG A 231 -13.62 7.16 -0.88
N THR A 232 -12.75 6.20 -1.15
CA THR A 232 -13.04 5.02 -1.99
C THR A 232 -14.10 4.14 -1.35
N LEU A 233 -14.13 4.04 -0.01
CA LEU A 233 -15.16 3.29 0.70
C LEU A 233 -16.54 3.94 0.59
N ASP A 234 -16.60 5.28 0.55
CA ASP A 234 -17.84 6.06 0.51
C ASP A 234 -18.35 6.38 -0.89
N ALA A 235 -17.50 6.23 -1.91
CA ALA A 235 -17.85 6.52 -3.29
C ALA A 235 -19.12 5.77 -3.72
N PRO A 236 -19.94 6.34 -4.63
CA PRO A 236 -21.09 5.63 -5.20
C PRO A 236 -20.70 4.29 -5.82
N LYS A 237 -21.67 3.40 -6.03
CA LYS A 237 -21.45 2.16 -6.79
C LYS A 237 -21.07 2.47 -8.23
N GLY A 238 -20.33 1.56 -8.85
CA GLY A 238 -19.98 1.64 -10.28
C GLY A 238 -18.58 2.19 -10.53
N LEU A 239 -17.72 2.15 -9.52
CA LEU A 239 -16.29 2.39 -9.69
C LEU A 239 -15.69 1.34 -10.64
N ALA A 240 -14.62 1.73 -11.34
CA ALA A 240 -13.78 0.78 -12.04
C ALA A 240 -13.14 -0.24 -11.08
N ASP A 241 -12.84 -1.43 -11.59
CA ASP A 241 -12.23 -2.51 -10.80
C ASP A 241 -10.81 -2.18 -10.33
N THR A 242 -10.12 -1.24 -11.00
CA THR A 242 -8.71 -0.95 -10.80
C THR A 242 -8.39 0.51 -11.13
N TYR A 243 -7.53 1.11 -10.31
CA TYR A 243 -7.01 2.46 -10.46
C TYR A 243 -5.50 2.50 -10.28
N ASN A 244 -4.82 3.25 -11.15
CA ASN A 244 -3.42 3.59 -10.99
C ASN A 244 -3.26 4.77 -10.02
N LEU A 245 -2.23 4.73 -9.18
CA LEU A 245 -1.85 5.84 -8.28
C LEU A 245 -0.41 6.27 -8.55
N ALA A 246 -0.16 7.58 -8.57
CA ALA A 246 1.19 8.14 -8.64
C ALA A 246 1.56 8.87 -7.35
N GLY A 247 0.65 9.70 -6.81
CA GLY A 247 0.99 10.67 -5.78
C GLY A 247 1.79 11.81 -6.42
N TYR A 248 3.12 11.71 -6.35
CA TYR A 248 4.06 12.59 -7.06
C TYR A 248 5.23 11.79 -7.65
N THR A 249 5.87 12.35 -8.67
CA THR A 249 7.03 11.73 -9.35
C THR A 249 8.33 12.37 -8.85
N THR A 250 9.29 11.57 -8.38
CA THR A 250 10.58 12.03 -7.84
C THR A 250 11.77 11.17 -8.30
N SER A 251 12.99 11.59 -8.01
CA SER A 251 14.22 10.78 -8.05
C SER A 251 14.98 10.82 -6.72
N TYR A 252 15.98 9.97 -6.55
CA TYR A 252 16.88 10.03 -5.38
C TYR A 252 17.67 11.35 -5.31
N GLY A 253 18.02 11.92 -6.46
CA GLY A 253 18.67 13.24 -6.53
C GLY A 253 17.74 14.37 -6.05
N GLU A 254 16.47 14.34 -6.45
CA GLU A 254 15.46 15.32 -6.00
C GLU A 254 15.18 15.18 -4.49
N ILE A 255 15.14 13.94 -3.97
CA ILE A 255 15.04 13.67 -2.53
C ILE A 255 16.22 14.27 -1.78
N ALA A 256 17.45 13.99 -2.21
CA ALA A 256 18.66 14.53 -1.57
C ALA A 256 18.70 16.05 -1.59
N ALA A 257 18.38 16.67 -2.72
CA ALA A 257 18.31 18.13 -2.84
C ALA A 257 17.24 18.72 -1.90
N THR A 258 16.09 18.07 -1.79
CA THR A 258 15.00 18.52 -0.89
C THR A 258 15.38 18.39 0.57
N LEU A 259 16.03 17.29 0.97
CA LEU A 259 16.57 17.10 2.33
C LEU A 259 17.62 18.17 2.67
N ALA A 260 18.56 18.46 1.76
CA ALA A 260 19.58 19.51 1.97
C ALA A 260 18.96 20.91 2.11
N ALA A 261 17.81 21.15 1.48
CA ALA A 261 17.04 22.39 1.64
C ALA A 261 16.26 22.45 2.98
N ILE A 262 16.00 21.31 3.62
CA ILE A 262 15.34 21.24 4.94
C ILE A 262 16.36 21.25 6.08
N VAL A 263 17.52 20.62 5.87
CA VAL A 263 18.60 20.46 6.86
C VAL A 263 19.84 21.24 6.40
N PRO A 264 20.01 22.51 6.82
CA PRO A 264 21.12 23.34 6.35
C PRO A 264 22.49 22.72 6.66
N GLY A 265 23.37 22.68 5.65
CA GLY A 265 24.73 22.16 5.78
C GLY A 265 24.87 20.65 5.55
N TRP A 266 23.77 19.91 5.44
CA TRP A 266 23.79 18.49 5.12
C TRP A 266 24.06 18.24 3.64
N GLN A 267 24.88 17.22 3.35
CA GLN A 267 25.18 16.82 1.97
C GLN A 267 24.92 15.34 1.72
N ALA A 268 24.52 15.04 0.49
CA ALA A 268 24.39 13.67 0.01
C ALA A 268 25.01 13.48 -1.38
N PRO A 269 26.33 13.28 -1.50
CA PRO A 269 26.92 12.83 -2.76
C PRO A 269 26.37 11.46 -3.17
N LEU A 270 25.63 11.43 -4.29
CA LEU A 270 25.02 10.22 -4.85
C LEU A 270 25.68 9.83 -6.17
N THR A 271 25.86 8.53 -6.38
CA THR A 271 26.28 7.96 -7.67
C THR A 271 25.10 7.20 -8.26
N GLU A 272 24.59 7.66 -9.40
CA GLU A 272 23.51 6.96 -10.09
C GLU A 272 24.02 5.69 -10.79
N VAL A 273 23.32 4.57 -10.58
CA VAL A 273 23.58 3.29 -11.24
C VAL A 273 22.32 2.82 -11.98
N PRO A 274 22.45 2.06 -13.09
CA PRO A 274 21.28 1.50 -13.76
C PRO A 274 20.43 0.65 -12.78
N PRO A 275 19.12 0.90 -12.65
CA PRO A 275 18.25 0.06 -11.84
C PRO A 275 18.16 -1.34 -12.42
N ALA A 276 17.89 -2.31 -11.55
CA ALA A 276 17.60 -3.69 -11.97
C ALA A 276 16.32 -3.77 -12.84
N VAL A 277 15.32 -2.92 -12.55
CA VAL A 277 14.07 -2.79 -13.31
C VAL A 277 13.64 -1.33 -13.29
N PHE A 278 13.37 -0.77 -14.47
CA PHE A 278 12.67 0.51 -14.62
C PHE A 278 11.17 0.22 -14.69
N TYR A 279 10.39 0.65 -13.69
CA TYR A 279 8.94 0.56 -13.76
C TYR A 279 8.38 1.84 -14.39
N PRO A 280 7.30 1.76 -15.20
CA PRO A 280 6.72 2.95 -15.81
C PRO A 280 6.09 3.86 -14.75
N LEU A 281 6.03 5.16 -15.06
CA LEU A 281 5.24 6.11 -14.28
C LEU A 281 3.74 5.85 -14.49
N GLN A 282 2.92 6.31 -13.56
CA GLN A 282 1.51 6.01 -13.52
C GLN A 282 0.68 7.18 -14.03
N ASP A 283 -0.31 6.87 -14.86
CA ASP A 283 -1.39 7.79 -15.20
C ASP A 283 -2.54 7.60 -14.20
N GLN A 284 -2.77 8.58 -13.33
CA GLN A 284 -3.80 8.54 -12.28
C GLN A 284 -5.08 9.31 -12.63
N ARG A 285 -5.26 9.74 -13.90
CA ARG A 285 -6.41 10.56 -14.32
C ARG A 285 -7.76 9.88 -14.05
N ARG A 286 -7.81 8.55 -14.13
CA ARG A 286 -9.06 7.80 -13.91
C ARG A 286 -9.55 7.94 -12.47
N ILE A 287 -8.66 7.80 -11.49
CA ILE A 287 -9.07 7.93 -10.09
C ILE A 287 -9.41 9.37 -9.72
N GLU A 288 -8.72 10.34 -10.32
CA GLU A 288 -9.04 11.76 -10.19
C GLU A 288 -10.46 12.06 -10.70
N ALA A 289 -10.87 11.44 -11.80
CA ALA A 289 -12.21 11.61 -12.35
C ALA A 289 -13.29 10.91 -11.50
N ASP A 290 -13.04 9.66 -11.08
CA ASP A 290 -14.09 8.80 -10.49
C ASP A 290 -14.26 9.00 -8.98
N ILE A 291 -13.17 9.25 -8.26
CA ILE A 291 -13.15 9.36 -6.79
C ILE A 291 -12.71 10.77 -6.36
N GLY A 292 -11.84 11.40 -7.15
CA GLY A 292 -11.12 12.62 -6.81
C GLY A 292 -9.92 12.36 -5.92
N LEU A 293 -8.83 13.10 -6.14
CA LEU A 293 -7.65 13.06 -5.29
C LEU A 293 -7.62 14.29 -4.39
N ASP A 294 -7.40 14.07 -3.09
CA ASP A 294 -7.16 15.12 -2.10
C ASP A 294 -5.80 14.82 -1.46
N LEU A 295 -4.75 15.05 -2.24
CA LEU A 295 -3.38 14.83 -1.83
C LEU A 295 -2.90 16.06 -1.09
N ALA A 296 -2.62 15.92 0.20
CA ALA A 296 -2.14 17.02 1.02
C ALA A 296 -0.60 17.07 1.09
N HIS A 297 0.10 16.03 0.65
CA HIS A 297 1.55 15.97 0.76
C HIS A 297 2.23 16.01 -0.62
N ASP A 298 3.26 16.84 -0.70
CA ASP A 298 4.26 16.80 -1.75
C ASP A 298 5.55 16.14 -1.23
N LEU A 299 6.60 16.12 -2.06
CA LEU A 299 7.90 15.60 -1.67
C LEU A 299 8.45 16.31 -0.41
N ARG A 300 8.33 17.64 -0.33
CA ARG A 300 8.92 18.44 0.74
C ARG A 300 8.21 18.19 2.08
N SER A 301 6.88 18.22 2.10
CA SER A 301 6.10 17.96 3.30
C SER A 301 6.28 16.51 3.77
N THR A 302 6.30 15.55 2.84
CA THR A 302 6.58 14.14 3.15
C THR A 302 7.92 13.97 3.85
N LEU A 303 8.99 14.57 3.30
CA LEU A 303 10.31 14.48 3.89
C LEU A 303 10.40 15.21 5.24
N ALA A 304 9.72 16.34 5.39
CA ALA A 304 9.64 17.03 6.67
C ALA A 304 8.96 16.18 7.75
N ASP A 305 7.86 15.50 7.42
CA ASP A 305 7.16 14.60 8.36
C ASP A 305 8.04 13.42 8.77
N MET A 306 8.77 12.84 7.82
CA MET A 306 9.71 11.74 8.09
C MET A 306 10.91 12.19 8.94
N LEU A 307 11.39 13.44 8.81
CA LEU A 307 12.44 13.99 9.68
C LEU A 307 11.94 14.27 11.10
N ASN A 308 10.67 14.66 11.24
CA ASN A 308 10.03 14.93 12.53
C ASN A 308 9.60 13.66 13.27
N GLU A 309 9.61 12.51 12.60
CA GLU A 309 9.37 11.23 13.24
C GLU A 309 10.48 10.97 14.27
N ARG A 310 10.09 10.92 15.55
CA ARG A 310 11.01 10.49 16.61
C ARG A 310 11.46 9.08 16.26
N THR A 311 12.72 8.91 15.87
CA THR A 311 13.28 7.58 15.65
C THR A 311 13.05 6.78 16.94
N PRO A 312 12.36 5.63 16.89
CA PRO A 312 12.27 4.79 18.07
C PRO A 312 13.70 4.45 18.49
N THR A 313 14.06 4.86 19.71
CA THR A 313 15.34 4.49 20.30
C THR A 313 15.43 2.96 20.28
N PRO A 314 16.53 2.38 19.78
CA PRO A 314 16.69 0.93 19.68
C PRO A 314 16.53 0.22 21.03
#